data_AF-A0A534UM06-F1
#
_entry.id   AF-A0A534UM06-F1
#
_cell.length_a   1.000
_cell.length_b   1.000
_cell.length_c   1.000
_cell.angle_alpha   90.00
_cell.angle_beta   90.00
_cell.angle_gamma   90.00
#
_symmetry.space_group_name_H-M   'P 1'
#
loop_
_entity.id
_entity.type
_entity.pdbx_description
1 polymer ?
#
loop_
_entity_poly.entity_id
_entity_poly.type
_entity_poly.pdbx_seq_one_letter_code
_entity_poly.pdbx_strand_id
1 'polypeptide(L)' 'MPLYEYQCANGHRFEAIQKVTDRPLKRCELCPAQAKRIISQPTLLHNRGVHVFDRVTKDDALRARPSSLKSFKKDKF' A
#
# COMPACT_ATOMS: atom_id res chain seq x y z
N MET A 1 16.76 -11.80 2.33
CA MET A 1 16.29 -11.37 3.66
C MET A 1 15.41 -10.15 3.46
N PRO A 2 14.18 -10.07 4.01
CA PRO A 2 13.30 -8.93 3.74
C PRO A 2 13.87 -7.62 4.28
N LEU A 3 13.67 -6.56 3.51
CA LEU A 3 13.99 -5.19 3.87
C LEU A 3 12.74 -4.56 4.49
N TYR A 4 12.89 -3.98 5.67
CA TYR A 4 11.81 -3.30 6.36
C TYR A 4 12.15 -1.84 6.57
N GLU A 5 11.19 -0.96 6.31
CA GLU A 5 11.28 0.44 6.67
C GLU A 5 10.85 0.66 8.12
N TYR A 6 11.53 1.57 8.79
CA TYR A 6 11.23 2.01 10.15
C TYR A 6 11.16 3.53 10.21
N GLN A 7 10.27 4.03 11.08
CA GLN A 7 10.18 5.45 11.41
C GLN A 7 10.34 5.67 12.93
N CYS A 8 11.27 6.54 13.30
CA CYS A 8 11.47 7.03 14.67
C CYS A 8 10.39 8.07 15.01
N ALA A 9 10.04 8.21 16.29
CA ALA A 9 9.13 9.27 16.76
C ALA A 9 9.60 10.71 16.38
N ASN A 10 10.91 10.90 16.23
CA ASN A 10 11.51 12.17 15.81
C ASN A 10 11.49 12.39 14.28
N GLY A 11 10.86 11.51 13.50
CA GLY A 11 10.66 11.68 12.06
C GLY A 11 11.73 11.05 11.15
N HIS A 12 12.79 10.46 11.71
CA HIS A 12 13.79 9.74 10.92
C HIS A 12 13.22 8.48 10.27
N ARG A 13 13.55 8.25 9.01
CA ARG A 13 13.22 7.04 8.25
C ARG A 13 14.50 6.29 7.92
N PHE A 14 14.50 4.97 8.13
CA PHE A 14 15.64 4.12 7.82
C PHE A 14 15.18 2.73 7.43
N GLU A 15 16.04 2.02 6.70
CA GLU A 15 15.79 0.68 6.19
C GLU A 15 16.67 -0.32 6.94
N ALA A 16 16.07 -1.42 7.40
CA ALA A 16 16.78 -2.47 8.11
C ALA A 16 16.45 -3.84 7.54
N ILE A 17 17.49 -4.63 7.28
CA ILE A 17 17.37 -6.02 6.84
C ILE A 17 17.07 -6.87 8.08
N GLN A 18 15.90 -7.53 8.13
CA GLN A 18 15.54 -8.42 9.24
C GLN A 18 14.99 -9.75 8.75
N LYS A 19 15.16 -10.80 9.55
CA LYS A 19 14.43 -12.05 9.36
C LYS A 19 12.95 -11.84 9.67
N VAL A 20 12.09 -12.63 9.01
CA VAL A 20 10.65 -12.61 9.27
C VAL A 20 10.32 -13.05 10.70
N THR A 21 11.12 -13.96 11.26
CA THR A 21 10.97 -14.49 12.62
C THR A 21 11.52 -13.58 13.72
N ASP A 22 12.33 -12.57 13.36
CA ASP A 22 12.97 -11.69 14.33
C ASP A 22 12.01 -10.62 14.83
N ARG A 23 12.21 -10.21 16.09
CA ARG A 23 11.42 -9.14 16.70
C ARG A 23 11.76 -7.79 16.04
N PRO A 24 10.75 -6.92 15.84
CA PRO A 24 10.98 -5.62 15.22
C PRO A 24 11.91 -4.74 16.07
N LEU A 25 12.71 -3.92 15.40
CA LEU A 25 13.61 -2.96 16.06
C LEU A 25 12.78 -1.93 16.83
N LYS A 26 13.07 -1.79 18.13
CA LYS A 26 12.40 -0.80 19.01
C LYS A 26 13.17 0.52 19.13
N ARG A 27 14.42 0.56 18.71
CA ARG A 27 15.31 1.73 18.82
C ARG A 27 15.76 2.14 17.42
N CYS A 28 15.87 3.44 17.19
CA CYS A 28 16.46 3.96 15.97
C CYS A 28 17.99 4.00 16.10
N GLU A 29 18.68 3.90 14.97
CA GLU A 29 20.14 3.94 14.90
C GLU A 29 20.71 5.37 15.05
N LEU A 30 19.88 6.38 14.75
CA LEU A 30 20.23 7.81 14.86
C LEU A 30 19.71 8.45 16.16
N CYS A 31 18.58 7.94 16.68
CA CYS A 31 17.91 8.44 17.89
C CYS A 31 17.67 7.29 18.88
N PRO A 32 17.85 7.49 20.19
CA PRO A 32 17.40 6.52 21.21
C PRO A 32 15.86 6.45 21.35
N ALA A 33 15.12 7.17 20.51
CA ALA A 33 13.66 7.17 20.51
C ALA A 33 13.07 5.91 19.87
N GLN A 34 11.79 5.66 20.18
CA GLN A 34 11.11 4.45 19.73
C GLN A 34 10.90 4.46 18.22
N ALA A 35 11.25 3.34 17.59
CA ALA A 35 11.03 3.09 16.16
C ALA A 35 9.82 2.16 15.95
N LYS A 36 9.04 2.44 14.90
CA LYS A 36 7.93 1.59 14.45
C LYS A 36 8.19 1.13 13.02
N ARG A 37 7.91 -0.15 12.74
CA ARG A 37 7.98 -0.70 11.38
C ARG A 37 6.85 -0.09 10.55
N ILE A 38 7.19 0.46 9.38
CA ILE A 38 6.24 0.93 8.39
C ILE A 38 6.16 -0.11 7.27
N ILE A 39 4.94 -0.34 6.81
CA ILE A 39 4.70 -1.06 5.56
C ILE A 39 4.44 0.02 4.52
N SER A 40 5.41 0.24 3.63
CA SER A 40 5.20 1.11 2.47
C SER A 40 4.04 0.52 1.66
N GLN A 41 3.05 1.35 1.37
CA GLN A 41 2.01 0.95 0.43
C GLN A 41 2.69 0.80 -0.92
N PRO A 42 2.73 -0.39 -1.53
CA PRO A 42 3.21 -0.48 -2.89
C PRO A 42 2.27 0.41 -3.70
N THR A 43 2.81 1.43 -4.34
CA THR A 43 2.08 2.21 -5.34
C THR A 43 1.57 1.18 -6.33
N LEU A 44 0.25 0.95 -6.32
CA LEU A 44 -0.40 0.10 -7.29
C LEU A 44 -0.18 0.79 -8.64
N LEU A 45 0.88 0.40 -9.33
CA LEU A 45 1.11 0.78 -10.70
C LEU A 45 -0.13 0.29 -11.44
N HIS A 46 -0.88 1.24 -11.99
CA HIS A 46 -2.01 1.00 -12.89
C HIS A 46 -1.50 0.46 -14.23
N ASN A 47 -0.59 -0.51 -14.19
CA ASN A 47 -0.16 -1.26 -15.36
C ASN A 47 -1.28 -2.26 -15.66
N ARG A 48 -1.72 -2.30 -16.93
CA ARG A 48 -2.71 -3.28 -17.39
C ARG A 48 -2.22 -4.69 -17.06
N GLY A 49 -2.81 -5.33 -16.05
CA GLY A 49 -2.43 -6.68 -15.61
C GLY A 49 -2.38 -6.91 -14.10
N VAL A 50 -2.51 -5.88 -13.26
CA VAL A 50 -2.65 -6.08 -11.81
C VAL A 50 -4.11 -6.42 -11.49
N HIS A 51 -4.38 -7.69 -11.16
CA HIS A 51 -5.68 -8.11 -10.65
C HIS A 51 -5.80 -7.71 -9.17
N VAL A 52 -6.68 -6.75 -8.89
CA VAL A 52 -7.02 -6.35 -7.52
C VAL A 52 -8.10 -7.31 -7.02
N PHE A 53 -7.73 -8.28 -6.18
CA PHE A 53 -8.65 -9.37 -5.80
C PHE A 53 -9.61 -9.04 -4.64
N ASP A 54 -9.33 -8.02 -3.81
CA ASP A 54 -10.06 -7.84 -2.54
C ASP A 54 -10.72 -6.47 -2.36
N ARG A 55 -10.74 -5.62 -3.38
CA ARG A 55 -11.40 -4.31 -3.30
C ARG A 55 -12.26 -4.06 -4.52
N VAL A 56 -13.49 -3.61 -4.30
CA VAL A 56 -14.38 -3.18 -5.36
C VAL A 56 -13.81 -1.90 -5.97
N THR A 57 -13.29 -1.99 -7.18
CA THR A 57 -12.91 -0.81 -7.94
C THR A 57 -14.15 -0.15 -8.55
N LYS A 58 -14.05 1.12 -8.94
CA LYS A 58 -15.14 1.79 -9.67
C LYS A 58 -15.45 1.04 -10.98
N ASP A 59 -14.43 0.43 -11.59
CA ASP A 59 -14.57 -0.36 -12.80
C ASP A 59 -15.38 -1.64 -12.56
N ASP A 60 -15.23 -2.29 -11.40
CA ASP A 60 -16.04 -3.44 -11.02
C ASP A 60 -17.49 -3.05 -10.72
N ALA A 61 -17.71 -1.91 -10.05
CA ALA A 61 -19.04 -1.36 -9.85
C ALA A 61 -19.73 -0.99 -11.16
N LEU A 62 -18.97 -0.51 -12.15
CA LEU A 62 -19.46 -0.27 -13.50
C LEU A 62 -19.74 -1.58 -14.24
N ARG A 63 -18.91 -2.62 -14.08
CA ARG A 63 -19.15 -3.95 -14.69
C ARG A 63 -20.38 -4.64 -14.14
N ALA A 64 -20.62 -4.58 -12.83
CA ALA A 64 -21.76 -5.20 -12.14
C ALA A 64 -23.12 -4.55 -12.47
N ARG A 65 -23.13 -3.36 -13.07
CA ARG A 65 -24.38 -2.71 -13.48
C ARG A 65 -25.04 -3.41 -14.68
N PRO A 66 -26.38 -3.57 -14.67
CA PRO A 66 -27.12 -4.09 -15.82
C PRO A 66 -26.89 -3.19 -17.03
N SER A 67 -26.75 -3.81 -18.21
CA SER A 67 -26.35 -3.15 -19.47
C SER A 67 -27.19 -1.94 -19.86
N SER A 68 -28.47 -1.93 -19.47
CA SER A 68 -29.40 -0.82 -19.68
C SER A 68 -28.94 0.50 -19.04
N LEU A 69 -28.27 0.45 -17.86
CA LEU A 69 -27.83 1.64 -17.13
C LEU A 69 -26.43 2.13 -17.50
N LYS A 70 -25.67 1.35 -18.29
CA LYS A 70 -24.31 1.72 -18.75
C LYS A 70 -24.36 2.81 -19.83
N SER A 71 -25.44 2.86 -20.62
CA SER A 71 -25.59 3.81 -21.73
C SER A 71 -25.84 5.25 -21.27
N PHE A 72 -26.46 5.45 -20.10
CA PHE A 72 -26.93 6.77 -19.65
C PHE A 72 -25.83 7.72 -19.13
N LYS A 73 -24.58 7.25 -18.97
CA LYS A 73 -23.50 8.08 -18.41
C LYS A 73 -22.36 8.36 -19.41
N LYS A 74 -22.54 8.00 -20.69
CA LYS A 74 -21.56 8.29 -21.74
C LYS A 74 -21.83 9.64 -22.42
N ASP A 75 -22.10 10.67 -21.62
CA ASP A 75 -22.18 12.04 -22.11
C ASP A 75 -21.14 12.94 -21.44
N LYS A 76 -20.14 13.25 -22.28
CA LYS A 76 -19.35 14.49 -22.43
C LYS A 76 -18.39 14.92 -21.30
N PHE A 77 -17.12 15.00 -21.75
CA PHE A 77 -16.00 15.88 -21.38
C PHE A 77 -15.69 16.10 -19.90
#